data_AF-A0A2E6ZXA3-F1
#
_entry.id   AF-A0A2E6ZXA3-F1
#
_cell.length_a   1.000
_cell.length_b   1.000
_cell.length_c   1.000
_cell.angle_alpha   90.00
_cell.angle_beta   90.00
_cell.angle_gamma   90.00
#
_symmetry.space_group_name_H-M   'P 1'
#
loop_
_entity.id
_entity.type
_entity.pdbx_description
1 polymer ?
#
loop_
_entity_poly.entity_id
_entity_poly.type
_entity_poly.pdbx_seq_one_letter_code
_entity_poly.pdbx_strand_id
1 'polypeptide(L)' 'MSNDSLSAQINKVSKELCPLFSVADLFDSLTSDRPYRKAMSPYEVGEILSRSSGTKFAPKATEAFLRDAMEAPALVV' A
#
# COMPACT_ATOMS: atom_id res chain seq x y z
N MET A 1 -28.33 16.17 -18.43
CA MET A 1 -27.79 16.17 -17.05
C MET A 1 -27.28 14.75 -16.75
N SER A 2 -26.20 14.62 -15.98
CA SER A 2 -25.75 13.41 -15.26
C SER A 2 -25.00 12.25 -15.97
N ASN A 3 -24.06 12.51 -16.88
CA ASN A 3 -22.99 11.52 -17.19
C ASN A 3 -21.59 11.98 -16.73
N ASP A 4 -21.34 13.29 -16.65
CA ASP A 4 -20.02 13.83 -16.27
C ASP A 4 -19.71 13.69 -14.78
N SER A 5 -20.74 13.68 -13.91
CA SER A 5 -20.52 13.48 -12.46
C SER A 5 -20.17 12.03 -12.11
N LEU A 6 -20.71 11.05 -12.84
CA LEU A 6 -20.40 9.63 -12.65
C LEU A 6 -19.00 9.31 -13.15
N SER A 7 -18.61 9.82 -14.33
CA SER A 7 -17.25 9.64 -14.85
C SER A 7 -16.21 10.32 -13.96
N ALA A 8 -16.51 11.51 -13.40
CA ALA A 8 -15.64 12.17 -12.43
C ALA A 8 -15.51 11.39 -11.11
N GLN A 9 -16.61 10.79 -10.60
CA GLN A 9 -16.56 9.93 -9.43
C GLN A 9 -15.79 8.63 -9.69
N ILE A 10 -16.00 7.97 -10.83
CA ILE A 10 -15.28 6.75 -11.21
C ILE A 10 -13.78 7.04 -11.33
N ASN A 11 -13.39 8.13 -12.01
CA ASN A 11 -12.00 8.52 -12.14
C ASN A 11 -11.38 8.90 -10.79
N LYS A 12 -12.14 9.56 -9.90
CA LYS A 12 -11.69 9.87 -8.54
C LYS A 12 -11.44 8.60 -7.73
N VAL A 13 -12.40 7.67 -7.74
CA VAL A 13 -12.31 6.38 -7.04
C VAL A 13 -11.15 5.54 -7.59
N SER A 14 -11.00 5.47 -8.91
CA SER A 14 -9.90 4.75 -9.56
C SER A 14 -8.53 5.34 -9.21
N LYS A 15 -8.44 6.66 -9.02
CA LYS A 15 -7.21 7.36 -8.63
C LYS A 15 -6.87 7.20 -7.16
N GLU A 16 -7.85 6.99 -6.30
CA GLU A 16 -7.66 6.77 -4.85
C GLU A 16 -7.44 5.29 -4.46
N LEU A 17 -7.98 4.33 -5.24
CA LEU A 17 -7.76 2.89 -5.01
C LEU A 17 -6.39 2.40 -5.49
N CYS A 18 -5.90 2.93 -6.61
CA CYS A 18 -4.65 2.49 -7.24
C CYS A 18 -3.42 2.58 -6.31
N PRO A 19 -3.25 3.64 -5.48
CA PRO A 19 -2.10 3.77 -4.59
C PRO A 19 -2.12 2.78 -3.42
N LEU A 20 -3.28 2.54 -2.78
CA LEU A 20 -3.38 1.57 -1.68
C LEU A 20 -3.11 0.15 -2.15
N PHE A 21 -3.69 -0.23 -3.29
CA PHE A 21 -3.49 -1.56 -3.85
C PHE A 21 -2.03 -1.80 -4.24
N SER A 22 -1.35 -0.78 -4.77
CA SER A 22 0.07 -0.86 -5.13
C SER A 22 0.98 -0.99 -3.90
N VAL A 23 0.63 -0.34 -2.79
CA VAL A 23 1.34 -0.50 -1.49
C VAL A 23 1.12 -1.91 -0.94
N ALA A 24 -0.11 -2.42 -0.98
CA ALA A 24 -0.44 -3.76 -0.52
C ALA A 24 0.27 -4.85 -1.35
N ASP A 25 0.28 -4.74 -2.68
CA ASP A 25 0.98 -5.67 -3.58
C ASP A 25 2.49 -5.68 -3.34
N LEU A 26 3.09 -4.51 -3.13
CA LEU A 26 4.50 -4.42 -2.74
C LEU A 26 4.74 -5.08 -1.39
N PHE A 27 3.90 -4.80 -0.39
CA PHE A 27 4.03 -5.38 0.94
C PHE A 27 3.95 -6.91 0.91
N ASP A 28 2.96 -7.47 0.23
CA ASP A 28 2.79 -8.92 0.06
C ASP A 28 3.96 -9.56 -0.69
N SER A 29 4.43 -8.92 -1.77
CA SER A 29 5.56 -9.41 -2.54
C SER A 29 6.88 -9.41 -1.74
N LEU A 30 7.02 -8.50 -0.77
CA LEU A 30 8.22 -8.40 0.07
C LEU A 30 8.17 -9.33 1.30
N THR A 31 6.99 -9.60 1.84
CA THR A 31 6.76 -10.46 3.01
C THR A 31 6.52 -11.92 2.64
N SER A 32 6.22 -12.22 1.38
CA SER A 32 6.09 -13.59 0.89
C SER A 32 7.45 -14.26 0.64
N ASP A 33 7.54 -15.52 1.05
CA ASP A 33 8.71 -16.36 0.81
C ASP A 33 8.74 -16.80 -0.67
N ARG A 34 9.88 -16.64 -1.35
CA ARG A 34 10.05 -17.06 -2.75
C ARG A 34 11.23 -18.04 -2.83
N PRO A 35 11.25 -18.98 -3.79
CA PRO A 35 12.28 -20.04 -3.86
C PRO A 35 13.74 -19.54 -3.81
N TYR A 36 13.98 -18.28 -4.17
CA TYR A 36 15.30 -17.65 -4.24
C TYR A 36 15.48 -16.48 -3.26
N ARG A 37 14.50 -16.19 -2.40
CA ARG A 37 14.52 -15.04 -1.49
C ARG A 37 13.67 -15.32 -0.26
N LYS A 38 14.27 -15.16 0.92
CA LYS A 38 13.52 -15.17 2.17
C LYS A 38 12.56 -13.99 2.31
N ALA A 39 11.39 -14.27 2.88
CA ALA A 39 10.47 -13.25 3.37
C ALA A 39 11.20 -12.19 4.20
N MET A 40 10.93 -10.92 3.92
CA MET A 40 11.48 -9.79 4.70
C MET A 40 10.59 -9.54 5.92
N SER A 41 11.18 -9.05 7.02
CA SER A 41 10.37 -8.72 8.20
C SER A 41 9.41 -7.56 7.92
N PRO A 42 8.20 -7.54 8.53
CA PRO A 42 7.26 -6.44 8.35
C PRO A 42 7.86 -5.06 8.68
N TYR A 43 8.83 -5.02 9.61
CA TYR A 43 9.54 -3.81 9.99
C TYR A 43 10.45 -3.29 8.87
N GLU A 44 11.27 -4.16 8.27
CA GLU A 44 12.12 -3.79 7.12
C GLU A 44 11.29 -3.38 5.90
N VAL A 45 10.16 -4.06 5.67
CA VAL A 45 9.21 -3.68 4.62
C VAL A 45 8.59 -2.31 4.90
N GLY A 46 8.24 -2.02 6.16
CA GLY A 46 7.76 -0.71 6.60
C GLY A 46 8.76 0.41 6.34
N GLU A 47 10.05 0.18 6.64
CA GLU A 47 11.14 1.11 6.33
C GLU A 47 11.27 1.38 4.81
N ILE A 48 11.16 0.34 3.98
CA ILE A 48 11.20 0.47 2.51
C ILE A 48 10.00 1.27 2.00
N LEU A 49 8.80 0.99 2.53
CA LEU A 49 7.58 1.72 2.18
C LEU A 49 7.68 3.19 2.58
N SER A 50 8.18 3.47 3.79
CA SER A 50 8.41 4.83 4.28
C SER A 50 9.40 5.59 3.39
N ARG A 51 10.52 4.97 3.01
CA ARG A 51 11.50 5.56 2.08
C ARG A 51 10.97 5.76 0.66
N SER A 52 10.02 4.93 0.24
CA SER A 52 9.38 5.01 -1.08
C SER A 52 8.17 5.97 -1.10
N SER A 53 7.78 6.47 0.07
CA SER A 53 6.70 7.45 0.25
C SER A 53 7.07 8.77 -0.42
N GLY A 54 6.18 9.28 -1.29
CA GLY A 54 6.39 10.55 -1.99
C GLY A 54 7.10 10.46 -3.34
N THR A 55 7.62 9.30 -3.74
CA THR A 55 8.20 9.07 -5.07
C THR A 55 7.35 8.14 -5.92
N LYS A 56 7.29 6.86 -5.53
CA LYS A 56 6.52 5.81 -6.23
C LYS A 56 5.10 5.65 -5.69
N PHE A 57 4.86 6.08 -4.45
CA PHE A 57 3.58 5.97 -3.78
C PHE A 57 3.11 7.31 -3.25
N ALA A 58 1.79 7.51 -3.27
CA ALA A 58 1.18 8.70 -2.69
C ALA A 58 1.40 8.69 -1.17
N PRO A 59 1.99 9.74 -0.58
CA PRO A 59 2.41 9.72 0.82
C PRO A 59 1.25 9.47 1.78
N LYS A 60 0.06 9.99 1.47
CA LYS A 60 -1.17 9.74 2.24
C LYS A 60 -1.58 8.26 2.27
N ALA A 61 -1.40 7.54 1.16
CA ALA A 61 -1.76 6.12 1.09
C ALA A 61 -0.75 5.26 1.86
N THR A 62 0.54 5.57 1.73
CA THR A 62 1.60 4.90 2.50
C THR A 62 1.45 5.16 4.00
N GLU A 63 1.17 6.40 4.41
CA GLU A 63 0.98 6.76 5.81
C GLU A 63 -0.26 6.11 6.42
N ALA A 64 -1.38 6.08 5.69
CA ALA A 64 -2.58 5.38 6.14
C ALA A 64 -2.35 3.87 6.27
N PHE A 65 -1.65 3.25 5.31
CA PHE A 65 -1.30 1.83 5.36
C PHE A 65 -0.34 1.53 6.52
N LEU A 66 0.72 2.32 6.70
CA LEU A 66 1.68 2.12 7.78
C LEU A 66 1.05 2.33 9.15
N ARG A 67 0.16 3.31 9.32
CA ARG A 67 -0.59 3.50 10.57
C ARG A 67 -1.38 2.25 10.90
N ASP A 68 -2.24 1.77 9.98
CA ASP A 68 -3.13 0.64 10.28
C ASP A 68 -2.38 -0.71 10.31
N ALA A 69 -1.34 -0.90 9.49
CA ALA A 69 -0.54 -2.14 9.43
C ALA A 69 0.50 -2.25 10.57
N MET A 70 1.02 -1.13 11.08
CA MET A 70 1.96 -1.14 12.22
C MET A 70 1.26 -1.04 13.59
N GLU A 71 0.00 -0.57 13.64
CA GLU A 71 -0.83 -0.61 14.84
C GLU A 71 -1.34 -2.02 15.18
N ALA A 72 -1.04 -3.03 14.35
CA ALA A 72 -1.25 -4.45 14.64
C ALA A 72 0.06 -5.16 15.05
N PRO A 73 0.67 -4.90 16.22
CA PRO A 73 1.80 -5.67 16.71
C PRO A 73 1.42 -7.08 17.22
N ALA A 74 0.22 -7.60 16.91
CA ALA A 74 -0.34 -8.80 17.57
C ALA A 74 -0.69 -9.99 16.64
N LEU A 75 -0.42 -9.93 15.33
CA LEU A 75 -0.62 -11.08 14.43
C LEU A 75 0.72 -11.59 13.88
N VAL A 76 1.58 -12.00 14.81
CA VAL A 76 2.57 -13.05 14.58
C VAL A 76 2.19 -14.19 15.53
N VAL A 77 1.38 -15.12 15.03
CA VAL A 77 1.22 -16.47 15.58
C VAL A 77 1.24 -17.44 14.42
#